data_AF-X1B3I7-F1
#
_entry.id   AF-X1B3I7-F1
#
_cell.length_a   1.000
_cell.length_b   1.000
_cell.length_c   1.000
_cell.angle_alpha   90.00
_cell.angle_beta   90.00
_cell.angle_gamma   90.00
#
_symmetry.space_group_name_H-M   'P 1'
#
loop_
_entity.id
_entity.type
_entity.pdbx_description
1 polymer ?
#
loop_
_entity_poly.entity_id
_entity_poly.type
_entity_poly.pdbx_seq_one_letter_code
_entity_poly.pdbx_strand_id
1 'polypeptide(L)'
;MMGTYVSITVFSNEYTGNKAINTAFDRIKEIEDIASIYDDNSEVSFLNGNGYLDDPSPEFLDLINASLYYYNISGGCFDITVQPLLDLWSGGLWKETAEVQAERIEETLAVIGSDK
;
A
#
# COMPACT_ATOMS: atom_id res chain seq x y z
N MET A 1 -13.62 4.29 -2.33
CA MET A 1 -12.83 3.06 -2.25
C MET A 1 -11.38 3.45 -2.32
N MET A 2 -10.52 2.85 -1.50
CA MET A 2 -9.08 3.15 -1.44
C MET A 2 -8.82 4.66 -1.22
N GLY A 3 -9.65 5.33 -0.43
CA GLY A 3 -9.54 6.78 -0.18
C GLY A 3 -9.85 7.69 -1.38
N THR A 4 -10.42 7.16 -2.49
CA THR A 4 -10.71 7.94 -3.70
C THR A 4 -12.10 7.63 -4.31
N TYR A 5 -12.44 8.38 -5.36
CA TYR A 5 -13.61 8.16 -6.20
C TYR A 5 -13.28 7.20 -7.35
N VAL A 6 -14.10 6.18 -7.54
CA VAL A 6 -13.98 5.20 -8.63
C VAL A 6 -15.19 5.33 -9.54
N SER A 7 -14.97 5.36 -10.86
CA SER A 7 -16.03 5.35 -11.86
C SER A 7 -15.78 4.23 -12.86
N ILE A 8 -16.81 3.44 -13.13
CA ILE A 8 -16.78 2.32 -14.09
C ILE A 8 -17.88 2.57 -15.11
N THR A 9 -17.52 2.55 -16.40
CA THR A 9 -18.47 2.71 -17.51
C THR A 9 -18.48 1.44 -18.34
N VAL A 10 -19.68 0.88 -18.57
CA VAL A 10 -19.87 -0.36 -19.34
C VAL A 10 -20.91 -0.14 -20.43
N PHE A 11 -20.62 -0.60 -21.64
CA PHE A 11 -21.57 -0.62 -22.75
C PHE A 11 -22.18 -2.02 -22.89
N SER A 12 -23.40 -2.19 -22.40
CA SER A 12 -24.12 -3.46 -22.41
C SER A 12 -25.62 -3.23 -22.20
N ASN A 13 -26.45 -4.28 -22.31
CA ASN A 13 -27.80 -4.24 -21.76
C ASN A 13 -27.76 -4.01 -20.24
N GLU A 14 -28.83 -3.42 -19.69
CA GLU A 14 -28.94 -3.01 -18.29
C GLU A 14 -28.57 -4.13 -17.30
N TYR A 15 -29.16 -5.32 -17.47
CA TYR A 15 -28.92 -6.45 -16.56
C TYR A 15 -27.44 -6.84 -16.52
N THR A 16 -26.83 -7.05 -17.68
CA THR A 16 -25.44 -7.48 -17.80
C THR A 16 -24.47 -6.36 -17.37
N GLY A 17 -24.80 -5.11 -17.70
CA GLY A 17 -24.01 -3.94 -17.32
C GLY A 17 -23.97 -3.75 -15.80
N ASN A 18 -25.13 -3.78 -15.14
CA ASN A 18 -25.22 -3.67 -13.68
C ASN A 18 -24.47 -4.82 -12.99
N LYS A 19 -24.61 -6.05 -13.50
CA LYS A 19 -23.87 -7.19 -12.96
C LYS A 19 -22.36 -6.99 -13.07
N ALA A 20 -21.86 -6.58 -14.24
CA ALA A 20 -20.43 -6.34 -14.46
C ALA A 20 -19.89 -5.22 -13.57
N ILE A 21 -20.64 -4.12 -13.41
CA ILE A 21 -20.28 -3.00 -12.54
C ILE A 21 -20.17 -3.49 -11.09
N ASN A 22 -21.18 -4.19 -10.58
CA ASN A 22 -21.17 -4.68 -9.19
C ASN A 22 -19.98 -5.63 -8.96
N THR A 23 -19.76 -6.60 -9.85
CA THR A 23 -18.61 -7.52 -9.76
C THR A 23 -17.27 -6.79 -9.78
N ALA A 24 -17.13 -5.73 -10.56
CA ALA A 24 -15.90 -4.94 -10.59
C ALA A 24 -15.69 -4.16 -9.28
N PHE A 25 -16.76 -3.59 -8.71
CA PHE A 25 -16.70 -2.93 -7.40
C PHE A 25 -16.37 -3.93 -6.28
N ASP A 26 -17.00 -5.10 -6.27
CA ASP A 26 -16.70 -6.18 -5.32
C ASP A 26 -15.22 -6.58 -5.41
N ARG A 27 -14.69 -6.74 -6.63
CA ARG A 27 -13.28 -7.09 -6.82
C ARG A 27 -12.31 -6.01 -6.33
N ILE A 28 -12.64 -4.73 -6.54
CA ILE A 28 -11.81 -3.63 -5.99
C ILE A 28 -11.83 -3.68 -4.46
N LYS A 29 -12.97 -4.03 -3.86
CA LYS A 29 -13.12 -4.11 -2.41
C LYS A 29 -12.26 -5.25 -1.83
N GLU A 30 -12.26 -6.41 -2.46
CA GLU A 30 -11.40 -7.55 -2.06
C GLU A 30 -9.92 -7.16 -2.04
N ILE A 31 -9.43 -6.43 -3.05
CA ILE A 31 -8.04 -5.94 -3.07
C ILE A 31 -7.79 -4.87 -2.00
N GLU A 32 -8.75 -3.97 -1.78
CA GLU A 32 -8.66 -2.96 -0.71
C GLU A 32 -8.55 -3.63 0.67
N ASP A 33 -9.33 -4.68 0.92
CA ASP A 33 -9.33 -5.41 2.19
C ASP A 33 -7.99 -6.15 2.44
N ILE A 34 -7.30 -6.57 1.38
CA ILE A 34 -5.95 -7.16 1.47
C ILE A 34 -4.89 -6.09 1.74
N ALA A 35 -4.94 -4.96 1.02
CA ALA A 35 -3.82 -4.02 0.90
C ALA A 35 -3.94 -2.74 1.75
N SER A 36 -5.06 -2.52 2.45
CA SER A 36 -5.30 -1.28 3.19
C SER A 36 -4.43 -1.16 4.44
N ILE A 37 -3.56 -0.15 4.49
CA ILE A 37 -2.80 0.22 5.70
C ILE A 37 -3.67 0.86 6.80
N TYR A 38 -4.95 1.10 6.54
CA TYR A 38 -5.90 1.73 7.46
C TYR A 38 -6.92 0.74 8.04
N ASP A 39 -6.93 -0.51 7.54
CA ASP A 39 -7.76 -1.57 8.09
C ASP A 39 -6.88 -2.51 8.91
N ASP A 40 -7.11 -2.58 10.21
CA ASP A 40 -6.35 -3.42 11.13
C ASP A 40 -6.52 -4.92 10.84
N ASN A 41 -7.50 -5.31 10.01
CA ASN A 41 -7.73 -6.70 9.60
C ASN A 41 -7.12 -7.03 8.23
N SER A 42 -6.41 -6.09 7.59
CA SER A 42 -5.75 -6.35 6.32
C SER A 42 -4.46 -7.17 6.49
N GLU A 43 -4.10 -7.90 5.45
CA GLU A 43 -2.84 -8.65 5.41
C GLU A 43 -1.63 -7.73 5.54
N VAL A 44 -1.68 -6.53 4.93
CA VAL A 44 -0.64 -5.51 5.09
C VAL A 44 -0.49 -5.09 6.56
N SER A 45 -1.59 -4.83 7.26
CA SER A 45 -1.56 -4.41 8.66
C SER A 45 -1.00 -5.51 9.56
N PHE A 46 -1.36 -6.78 9.32
CA PHE A 46 -0.77 -7.91 10.04
C PHE A 46 0.72 -8.05 9.76
N LEU A 47 1.16 -7.94 8.51
CA LEU A 47 2.58 -7.98 8.15
C LEU A 47 3.36 -6.85 8.83
N ASN A 48 2.86 -5.62 8.77
CA ASN A 48 3.49 -4.45 9.37
C ASN A 48 3.57 -4.57 10.91
N GLY A 49 2.54 -5.09 11.55
CA GLY A 49 2.49 -5.23 13.00
C GLY A 49 3.36 -6.35 13.55
N ASN A 50 3.44 -7.48 12.84
CA ASN A 50 4.13 -8.68 13.32
C ASN A 50 5.53 -8.85 12.74
N GLY A 51 5.85 -8.19 11.62
CA GLY A 51 7.06 -8.42 10.83
C GLY A 51 7.05 -9.73 10.04
N TYR A 52 5.96 -10.49 10.11
CA TYR A 52 5.72 -11.69 9.32
C TYR A 52 4.21 -11.89 9.13
N LEU A 53 3.84 -12.61 8.07
CA LEU A 53 2.47 -13.00 7.81
C LEU A 53 2.44 -14.50 7.56
N ASP A 54 1.62 -15.23 8.34
CA ASP A 54 1.42 -16.66 8.17
C ASP A 54 0.38 -16.92 7.08
N ASP A 55 0.63 -17.89 6.21
CA ASP A 55 -0.23 -18.28 5.08
C ASP A 55 -0.82 -17.08 4.28
N PRO A 56 0.02 -16.21 3.71
CA PRO A 56 -0.47 -15.05 2.95
C PRO A 56 -1.30 -15.49 1.74
N SER A 57 -2.33 -14.71 1.41
CA SER A 57 -3.15 -14.97 0.24
C SER A 57 -2.29 -14.92 -1.04
N PRO A 58 -2.63 -15.72 -2.08
CA PRO A 58 -1.92 -15.67 -3.35
C PRO A 58 -1.90 -14.26 -3.96
N GLU A 59 -3.00 -13.52 -3.86
CA GLU A 59 -3.10 -12.14 -4.33
C GLU A 59 -2.18 -11.18 -3.57
N PHE A 60 -2.05 -11.34 -2.25
CA PHE A 60 -1.10 -10.56 -1.47
C PHE A 60 0.34 -10.83 -1.90
N LEU A 61 0.69 -12.10 -2.09
CA LEU A 61 2.00 -12.49 -2.61
C LEU A 61 2.27 -11.90 -4.00
N ASP A 62 1.29 -11.93 -4.90
CA ASP A 62 1.40 -11.32 -6.23
C ASP A 62 1.66 -9.80 -6.13
N LEU A 63 0.97 -9.10 -5.23
CA LEU A 63 1.15 -7.67 -4.99
C LEU A 63 2.55 -7.35 -4.45
N ILE A 64 3.04 -8.14 -3.48
CA ILE A 64 4.39 -7.98 -2.92
C ILE A 64 5.44 -8.28 -3.99
N ASN A 65 5.32 -9.38 -4.73
CA ASN A 65 6.26 -9.74 -5.78
C ASN A 65 6.34 -8.69 -6.89
N ALA A 66 5.19 -8.13 -7.31
CA ALA A 66 5.15 -7.03 -8.25
C ALA A 66 5.85 -5.79 -7.69
N SER A 67 5.61 -5.46 -6.42
CA SER A 67 6.25 -4.33 -5.75
C SER A 67 7.77 -4.49 -5.68
N LEU A 68 8.27 -5.67 -5.32
CA LEU A 68 9.71 -5.98 -5.29
C LEU A 68 10.33 -5.92 -6.69
N TYR A 69 9.61 -6.37 -7.71
CA TYR A 69 10.06 -6.21 -9.10
C TYR A 69 10.25 -4.73 -9.46
N TYR A 70 9.26 -3.87 -9.14
CA TYR A 70 9.35 -2.43 -9.40
C TYR A 70 10.41 -1.72 -8.58
N TYR A 71 10.66 -2.15 -7.35
CA TYR A 71 11.80 -1.69 -6.56
C TYR A 71 13.12 -1.93 -7.31
N ASN A 72 13.32 -3.14 -7.80
CA ASN A 72 14.55 -3.52 -8.50
C ASN A 72 14.74 -2.74 -9.82
N ILE A 73 13.71 -2.69 -10.69
CA ILE A 73 13.85 -2.04 -12.00
C ILE A 73 13.91 -0.51 -11.91
N SER A 74 13.44 0.06 -10.79
CA SER A 74 13.54 1.51 -10.52
C SER A 74 14.83 1.90 -9.79
N GLY A 75 15.65 0.94 -9.37
CA GLY A 75 16.85 1.21 -8.57
C GLY A 75 16.52 1.80 -7.18
N GLY A 76 15.42 1.36 -6.57
CA GLY A 76 14.95 1.81 -5.26
C GLY A 76 14.12 3.11 -5.27
N CYS A 77 13.81 3.69 -6.45
CA CYS A 77 12.93 4.86 -6.50
C CYS A 77 11.46 4.55 -6.15
N PHE A 78 11.02 3.31 -6.37
CA PHE A 78 9.77 2.78 -5.86
C PHE A 78 10.09 1.82 -4.71
N ASP A 79 9.60 2.10 -3.50
CA ASP A 79 9.81 1.24 -2.33
C ASP A 79 8.54 1.23 -1.48
N ILE A 80 8.00 0.04 -1.21
CA ILE A 80 6.78 -0.15 -0.42
C ILE A 80 7.01 -0.07 1.09
N THR A 81 8.28 -0.03 1.54
CA THR A 81 8.66 0.02 2.95
C THR A 81 8.76 1.46 3.51
N VAL A 82 8.39 2.48 2.72
CA VAL A 82 8.57 3.91 3.07
C VAL A 82 7.64 4.42 4.17
N GLN A 83 6.73 3.60 4.70
CA GLN A 83 5.74 4.01 5.70
C GLN A 83 6.35 4.75 6.91
N PRO A 84 7.46 4.31 7.54
CA PRO A 84 8.06 5.05 8.65
C PRO A 84 8.43 6.51 8.32
N LEU A 85 8.86 6.77 7.08
CA LEU A 85 9.18 8.14 6.63
C LEU A 85 7.90 8.98 6.45
N LEU A 86 6.82 8.37 5.95
CA LEU A 86 5.51 9.01 5.83
C LEU A 86 4.92 9.34 7.21
N ASP A 87 5.10 8.44 8.19
CA ASP A 87 4.65 8.63 9.56
C ASP A 87 5.41 9.78 10.24
N LEU A 88 6.73 9.88 10.04
CA LEU A 88 7.49 11.06 10.49
C LEU A 88 6.93 12.36 9.91
N TRP A 89 6.67 12.38 8.60
CA TRP A 89 6.21 13.60 7.93
C TRP A 89 4.81 14.02 8.40
N SER A 90 3.90 13.05 8.52
CA SER A 90 2.55 13.28 9.04
C SER A 90 2.55 13.70 10.52
N GLY A 91 3.53 13.22 11.30
CA GLY A 91 3.81 13.63 12.68
C GLY A 91 4.32 15.06 12.84
N GLY A 92 4.53 15.80 11.73
CA GLY A 92 4.87 17.21 11.76
C GLY A 92 6.36 17.52 11.66
N LEU A 93 7.18 16.57 11.18
CA LEU A 93 8.62 16.77 10.96
C LEU A 93 8.94 18.05 10.17
N TRP A 94 8.06 18.45 9.24
CA TRP A 94 8.17 19.66 8.44
C TRP A 94 8.19 20.98 9.24
N LYS A 95 7.78 20.95 10.51
CA LYS A 95 7.82 22.12 11.42
C LYS A 95 9.13 22.24 12.20
N GLU A 96 9.94 21.18 12.20
CA GLU A 96 11.21 21.13 12.93
C GLU A 96 12.33 21.85 12.18
N THR A 97 13.46 22.08 12.85
CA THR A 97 14.65 22.66 12.21
C THR A 97 15.28 21.68 11.22
N ALA A 98 16.05 22.18 10.26
CA ALA A 98 16.70 21.34 9.25
C ALA A 98 17.62 20.28 9.86
N GLU A 99 18.24 20.58 11.00
CA GLU A 99 19.11 19.66 11.74
C GLU A 99 18.32 18.48 12.30
N VAL A 100 17.18 18.75 12.97
CA VAL A 100 16.29 17.71 13.51
C VAL A 100 15.65 16.89 12.39
N GLN A 101 15.32 17.54 11.27
CA GLN A 101 14.81 16.84 10.09
C GLN A 101 15.84 15.85 9.56
N ALA A 102 17.09 16.29 9.35
CA ALA A 102 18.16 15.45 8.84
C ALA A 102 18.44 14.25 9.76
N GLU A 103 18.55 14.49 11.07
CA GLU A 103 18.79 13.44 12.08
C GLU A 103 17.69 12.36 12.04
N ARG A 104 16.41 12.76 12.15
CA ARG A 104 15.29 11.80 12.17
C ARG A 104 15.12 11.06 10.84
N ILE A 105 15.37 11.73 9.72
CA ILE A 105 15.35 11.08 8.39
C ILE A 105 16.44 10.02 8.32
N GLU A 106 17.67 10.33 8.72
CA GLU A 106 18.79 9.39 8.72
C GLU A 106 18.48 8.15 9.56
N GLU A 107 17.98 8.33 10.79
CA GLU A 107 17.57 7.23 11.66
C GLU A 107 16.48 6.35 11.02
N THR A 108 15.52 6.97 10.34
CA THR A 108 14.38 6.25 9.75
C THR A 108 14.77 5.50 8.48
N LEU A 109 15.69 6.05 7.68
CA LEU A 109 16.25 5.35 6.52
C LEU A 109 16.98 4.05 6.91
N ALA A 110 17.41 3.90 8.17
CA ALA A 110 18.02 2.67 8.67
C ALA A 110 17.06 1.46 8.64
N VAL A 111 15.73 1.68 8.66
CA VAL A 111 14.71 0.62 8.63
C VAL A 111 13.90 0.56 7.32
N ILE A 112 14.20 1.43 6.35
CA ILE A 112 13.57 1.45 5.02
C ILE A 112 14.46 0.73 4.01
N GLY A 113 13.86 -0.06 3.14
CA GLY A 113 14.52 -0.80 2.06
C GLY A 113 13.80 -2.12 1.81
N SER A 114 13.25 -2.29 0.60
CA SER A 114 12.69 -3.59 0.17
C SER A 114 13.77 -4.68 -0.03
N ASP A 115 15.05 -4.33 0.09
CA ASP A 115 16.22 -5.21 0.05
C ASP A 115 16.73 -5.65 1.44
N LYS A 116 16.07 -5.23 2.51
CA LYS A 116 16.45 -5.51 3.91
C LYS A 116 15.78 -6.75 4.48
#